data_AF-A0A4U1FIQ8-F1
#
_entry.id   AF-A0A4U1FIQ8-F1
#
_cell.length_a   1.000
_cell.length_b   1.000
_cell.length_c   1.000
_cell.angle_alpha   90.00
_cell.angle_beta   90.00
_cell.angle_gamma   90.00
#
_symmetry.space_group_name_H-M   'P 1'
#
loop_
_entity.id
_entity.type
_entity.pdbx_description
1 polymer ?
#
loop_
_entity_poly.entity_id
_entity_poly.type
_entity_poly.pdbx_seq_one_letter_code
_entity_poly.pdbx_strand_id
1 'polypeptide(L)'
;MLDQIAWHMTDFYKDMVTQRVMDQRILEELYNFNNVIEELTRELCLVQAHDMKLTKEAEKAHRALAQALLDAEKNARIVEEYHDLYTLQRGRMESDIKQLMAERDIWSSATYELSVKVIERNKVMLAKRLYLNEKGWNKYAKHFIILLSTKDTADLAMLQKLTEKWRNLVNKFKQEVEQNEESTREKLQSVKDGLVKWQQFFRNNTGKDILSRSKENRFESVVPDFKQWQKMLTEDKDKFSGDLLVSKYDCLKIIKHLQESWADIGLGIFSRHKNMEGKLPPEQKHMEEIVKSTGRLYKEFEIRINGDNGISKILPSLVSSLEFCSFKLESLLEFPELLLEEWEGLNEKINEMRSQLDASLNVIGTVPQYIDVDSGSVLQTHIFNMIQQWLLKIGNEVNNGNMELQRQMDELHIPMIQWMVNFLILMVPDFPDPDTVIKLEEESAEKRDLGIAKLELDAIALAKLLSRYSIYLSSCCKEMVTAMALSKAGHLGKNPTKELNELDKM
;
A
#
# COMPACT_ATOMS: atom_id res chain seq x y z
N MET A 1 -34.94 47.32 -105.20
CA MET A 1 -33.96 46.55 -105.98
C MET A 1 -32.52 46.64 -105.45
N LEU A 2 -32.11 47.64 -104.64
CA LEU A 2 -30.75 47.69 -104.06
C LEU A 2 -30.66 47.26 -102.59
N ASP A 3 -31.58 47.66 -101.71
CA ASP A 3 -31.60 47.18 -100.32
C ASP A 3 -31.80 45.67 -100.22
N GLN A 4 -32.38 45.03 -101.25
CA GLN A 4 -32.56 43.58 -101.38
C GLN A 4 -31.26 42.87 -101.81
N ILE A 5 -30.47 43.53 -102.66
CA ILE A 5 -29.13 43.06 -103.07
C ILE A 5 -28.13 43.28 -101.93
N ALA A 6 -28.21 44.43 -101.22
CA ALA A 6 -27.49 44.66 -99.98
C ALA A 6 -27.98 43.71 -98.90
N TRP A 7 -29.28 43.40 -98.84
CA TRP A 7 -29.83 42.38 -97.96
C TRP A 7 -29.17 41.03 -98.21
N HIS A 8 -29.10 40.58 -99.47
CA HIS A 8 -28.46 39.31 -99.81
C HIS A 8 -26.94 39.32 -99.67
N MET A 9 -26.27 40.44 -99.93
CA MET A 9 -24.85 40.57 -99.63
C MET A 9 -24.60 40.58 -98.12
N THR A 10 -25.47 41.20 -97.33
CA THR A 10 -25.38 41.22 -95.87
C THR A 10 -25.68 39.83 -95.32
N ASP A 11 -26.64 39.08 -95.89
CA ASP A 11 -26.94 37.70 -95.52
C ASP A 11 -25.83 36.74 -95.94
N PHE A 12 -25.33 36.82 -97.18
CA PHE A 12 -24.22 35.98 -97.62
C PHE A 12 -22.93 36.30 -96.86
N TYR A 13 -22.70 37.57 -96.54
CA TYR A 13 -21.57 37.98 -95.72
C TYR A 13 -21.77 37.57 -94.25
N LYS A 14 -22.98 37.64 -93.70
CA LYS A 14 -23.31 37.09 -92.39
C LYS A 14 -23.08 35.59 -92.37
N ASP A 15 -23.55 34.84 -93.36
CA ASP A 15 -23.37 33.39 -93.47
C ASP A 15 -21.89 33.02 -93.67
N MET A 16 -21.14 33.79 -94.47
CA MET A 16 -19.71 33.57 -94.64
C MET A 16 -18.93 33.89 -93.35
N VAL A 17 -19.34 34.93 -92.61
CA VAL A 17 -18.74 35.28 -91.32
C VAL A 17 -19.12 34.26 -90.25
N THR A 18 -20.37 33.80 -90.17
CA THR A 18 -20.79 32.73 -89.24
C THR A 18 -20.11 31.42 -89.59
N GLN A 19 -19.98 31.06 -90.88
CA GLN A 19 -19.21 29.90 -91.34
C GLN A 19 -17.74 30.01 -90.89
N ARG A 20 -17.10 31.17 -91.07
CA ARG A 20 -15.71 31.38 -90.65
C ARG A 20 -15.55 31.33 -89.13
N VAL A 21 -16.50 31.86 -88.37
CA VAL A 21 -16.53 31.77 -86.89
C VAL A 21 -16.78 30.32 -86.45
N MET A 22 -17.66 29.58 -87.14
CA MET A 22 -17.88 28.15 -86.89
C MET A 22 -16.62 27.34 -87.19
N ASP A 23 -15.97 27.54 -88.33
CA ASP A 23 -14.73 26.87 -88.70
C ASP A 23 -13.60 27.19 -87.71
N GLN A 24 -13.49 28.45 -87.27
CA GLN A 24 -12.54 28.86 -86.24
C GLN A 24 -12.80 28.16 -84.91
N ARG A 25 -14.08 28.07 -84.49
CA ARG A 25 -14.45 27.35 -83.27
C ARG A 25 -14.21 25.84 -83.39
N ILE A 26 -14.49 25.24 -84.55
CA ILE A 26 -14.16 23.83 -84.81
C ILE A 26 -12.65 23.61 -84.74
N LEU A 27 -11.85 24.53 -85.31
CA LEU A 27 -10.39 24.44 -85.23
C LEU A 27 -9.87 24.56 -83.79
N GLU A 28 -10.45 25.46 -82.98
CA GLU A 28 -10.15 25.60 -81.56
C GLU A 28 -10.54 24.35 -80.77
N GLU A 29 -11.73 23.78 -81.00
CA GLU A 29 -12.17 22.54 -80.36
C GLU A 29 -11.31 21.33 -80.80
N LEU A 30 -10.90 21.26 -82.07
CA LEU A 30 -9.97 20.23 -82.55
C LEU A 30 -8.59 20.36 -81.91
N TYR A 31 -8.11 21.59 -81.72
CA TYR A 31 -6.85 21.86 -81.04
C TYR A 31 -6.93 21.48 -79.54
N ASN A 32 -8.03 21.85 -78.87
CA ASN A 32 -8.29 21.45 -77.48
C ASN A 32 -8.41 19.93 -77.35
N PHE A 33 -9.11 19.28 -78.27
CA PHE A 33 -9.24 17.82 -78.31
C PHE A 33 -7.89 17.14 -78.52
N ASN A 34 -7.07 17.65 -79.43
CA ASN A 34 -5.72 17.14 -79.65
C ASN A 34 -4.85 17.30 -78.39
N ASN A 35 -4.92 18.46 -77.71
CA ASN A 35 -4.20 18.69 -76.46
C ASN A 35 -4.64 17.72 -75.35
N VAL A 36 -5.95 17.47 -75.20
CA VAL A 36 -6.49 16.51 -74.24
C VAL A 36 -6.06 15.07 -74.57
N ILE A 37 -6.03 14.70 -75.85
CA ILE A 37 -5.51 13.39 -76.29
C ILE A 37 -4.03 13.26 -75.99
N GLU A 38 -3.22 14.29 -76.27
CA GLU A 38 -1.79 14.29 -75.98
C GLU A 38 -1.54 14.16 -74.47
N GLU A 39 -2.30 14.88 -73.64
CA GLU A 39 -2.23 14.78 -72.18
C GLU A 39 -2.64 13.39 -71.68
N LEU A 40 -3.77 12.85 -72.15
CA LEU A 40 -4.21 11.48 -71.84
C LEU A 40 -3.18 10.43 -72.28
N THR A 41 -2.56 10.61 -73.44
CA THR A 41 -1.52 9.70 -73.94
C THR A 41 -0.28 9.76 -73.06
N ARG A 42 0.12 10.95 -72.61
CA ARG A 42 1.24 11.13 -71.68
C ARG A 42 0.95 10.48 -70.33
N GLU A 43 -0.23 10.71 -69.76
CA GLU A 43 -0.65 10.10 -68.49
C GLU A 43 -0.75 8.58 -68.62
N LEU A 44 -1.26 8.05 -69.75
CA LEU A 44 -1.28 6.61 -70.00
C LEU A 44 0.13 6.02 -70.05
N CYS A 45 1.08 6.68 -70.70
CA CYS A 45 2.49 6.25 -70.69
C CYS A 45 3.10 6.26 -69.28
N LEU A 46 2.75 7.27 -68.46
CA LEU A 46 3.20 7.34 -67.06
C LEU A 46 2.60 6.23 -66.21
N VAL A 47 1.30 5.94 -66.37
CA VAL A 47 0.61 4.83 -65.69
C VAL A 47 1.22 3.49 -66.09
N GLN A 48 1.47 3.25 -67.38
CA GLN A 48 2.12 2.01 -67.84
C GLN A 48 3.53 1.85 -67.28
N ALA A 49 4.31 2.93 -67.22
CA ALA A 49 5.65 2.91 -66.60
C ALA A 49 5.57 2.61 -65.10
N HIS A 50 4.59 3.20 -64.41
CA HIS A 50 4.32 2.95 -63.00
C HIS A 50 3.88 1.50 -62.74
N ASP A 51 2.95 0.97 -63.55
CA ASP A 51 2.48 -0.41 -63.44
C ASP A 51 3.61 -1.41 -63.68
N MET A 52 4.48 -1.15 -64.65
CA MET A 52 5.66 -1.99 -64.88
C MET A 52 6.64 -1.94 -63.70
N LYS A 53 6.78 -0.77 -63.04
CA LYS A 53 7.59 -0.63 -61.82
C LYS A 53 6.96 -1.37 -60.64
N LEU A 54 5.65 -1.17 -60.40
CA LEU A 54 4.90 -1.87 -59.37
C LEU A 54 4.96 -3.39 -59.54
N THR A 55 4.82 -3.88 -60.78
CA THR A 55 4.91 -5.31 -61.07
C THR A 55 6.29 -5.87 -60.71
N LYS A 56 7.37 -5.16 -61.07
CA LYS A 56 8.74 -5.56 -60.69
C LYS A 56 8.96 -5.53 -59.18
N GLU A 57 8.41 -4.55 -58.49
CA GLU A 57 8.48 -4.46 -57.03
C GLU A 57 7.66 -5.58 -56.35
N ALA A 58 6.47 -5.89 -56.86
CA ALA A 58 5.64 -6.99 -56.41
C ALA A 58 6.32 -8.35 -56.62
N GLU A 59 6.94 -8.58 -57.78
CA GLU A 59 7.73 -9.79 -58.03
C GLU A 59 8.95 -9.90 -57.10
N LYS A 60 9.62 -8.79 -56.81
CA LYS A 60 10.73 -8.76 -55.86
C LYS A 60 10.25 -9.07 -54.45
N ALA A 61 9.11 -8.50 -54.04
CA ALA A 61 8.49 -8.79 -52.76
C ALA A 61 8.04 -10.26 -52.65
N HIS A 62 7.44 -10.82 -53.70
CA HIS A 62 7.07 -12.24 -53.74
C HIS A 62 8.29 -13.15 -53.62
N ARG A 63 9.38 -12.85 -54.33
CA ARG A 63 10.63 -13.60 -54.19
C ARG A 63 11.22 -13.49 -52.78
N ALA A 64 11.21 -12.30 -52.18
CA ALA A 64 11.67 -12.09 -50.82
C ALA A 64 10.81 -12.84 -49.79
N LEU A 65 9.48 -12.84 -49.96
CA LEU A 65 8.55 -13.57 -49.11
C LEU A 65 8.73 -15.09 -49.25
N ALA A 66 8.90 -15.60 -50.47
CA ALA A 66 9.18 -17.02 -50.69
C ALA A 66 10.48 -17.46 -50.02
N GLN A 67 11.52 -16.64 -50.11
CA GLN A 67 12.79 -16.90 -49.41
C GLN A 67 12.62 -16.85 -47.89
N ALA A 68 11.91 -15.84 -47.37
CA ALA A 68 11.64 -15.72 -45.94
C ALA A 68 10.82 -16.90 -45.39
N LEU A 69 9.87 -17.42 -46.17
CA LEU A 69 9.11 -18.63 -45.81
C LEU A 69 10.01 -19.87 -45.75
N LEU A 70 10.89 -20.06 -46.74
CA LEU A 70 11.83 -21.17 -46.73
C LEU A 70 12.79 -21.09 -45.54
N ASP A 71 13.26 -19.89 -45.21
CA ASP A 71 14.16 -19.70 -44.08
C ASP A 71 13.42 -19.85 -42.74
N ALA A 72 12.15 -19.41 -42.66
CA ALA A 72 11.30 -19.65 -41.50
C ALA A 72 11.02 -21.15 -41.29
N GLU A 73 10.78 -21.91 -42.36
CA GLU A 73 10.58 -23.36 -42.28
C GLU A 73 11.85 -24.07 -41.80
N LYS A 74 13.02 -23.70 -42.34
CA LYS A 74 14.31 -24.23 -41.87
C LYS A 74 14.55 -23.91 -40.39
N ASN A 75 14.29 -22.66 -40.00
CA ASN A 75 14.45 -22.23 -38.61
C ASN A 75 13.48 -22.98 -37.68
N ALA A 76 12.24 -23.21 -38.11
CA ALA A 76 11.27 -23.99 -37.35
C ALA A 76 11.73 -25.44 -37.13
N ARG A 77 12.25 -26.10 -38.17
CA ARG A 77 12.82 -27.45 -38.05
C ARG A 77 14.01 -27.49 -37.10
N ILE A 78 14.92 -26.51 -37.18
CA ILE A 78 16.06 -26.42 -36.27
C ILE A 78 15.58 -26.27 -34.82
N VAL A 79 14.57 -25.43 -34.57
CA VAL A 79 14.00 -25.26 -33.22
C VAL A 79 13.35 -26.55 -32.71
N GLU A 80 12.65 -27.28 -33.56
CA GLU A 80 12.06 -28.59 -33.24
C GLU A 80 13.16 -29.60 -32.88
N GLU A 81 14.22 -29.70 -33.69
CA GLU A 81 15.38 -30.56 -33.40
C GLU A 81 16.06 -30.20 -32.07
N TYR A 82 16.22 -28.91 -31.77
CA TYR A 82 16.74 -28.46 -30.47
C TYR A 82 15.81 -28.83 -29.31
N HIS A 83 14.49 -28.71 -29.51
CA HIS A 83 13.51 -29.09 -28.49
C HIS A 83 13.56 -30.59 -28.20
N ASP A 84 13.66 -31.42 -29.23
CA ASP A 84 13.80 -32.87 -29.10
C ASP A 84 15.10 -33.25 -28.38
N LEU A 85 16.22 -32.63 -28.77
CA LEU A 85 17.52 -32.83 -28.12
C LEU A 85 17.49 -32.44 -26.63
N TYR A 86 16.87 -31.30 -26.31
CA TYR A 86 16.72 -30.86 -24.93
C TYR A 86 15.85 -31.81 -24.12
N THR A 87 14.73 -32.27 -24.70
CA THR A 87 13.82 -33.22 -24.05
C THR A 87 14.50 -34.56 -23.79
N LEU A 88 15.29 -35.06 -24.74
CA LEU A 88 16.10 -36.26 -24.57
C LEU A 88 17.18 -36.09 -23.50
N GLN A 89 17.90 -34.96 -23.50
CA GLN A 89 18.93 -34.68 -22.49
C GLN A 89 18.33 -34.56 -21.10
N ARG A 90 17.21 -33.85 -20.96
CA ARG A 90 16.45 -33.74 -19.72
C ARG A 90 15.99 -35.11 -19.24
N GLY A 91 15.44 -35.94 -20.12
CA GLY A 91 15.02 -37.30 -19.80
C GLY A 91 16.17 -38.18 -19.31
N ARG A 92 17.34 -38.12 -19.96
CA ARG A 92 18.55 -38.81 -19.50
C ARG A 92 18.99 -38.33 -18.12
N MET A 93 19.09 -37.02 -17.93
CA MET A 93 19.51 -36.43 -16.65
C MET A 93 18.54 -36.75 -15.52
N GLU A 94 17.23 -36.72 -15.78
CA GLU A 94 16.21 -37.14 -14.81
C GLU A 94 16.33 -38.63 -14.46
N SER A 95 16.67 -39.49 -15.42
CA SER A 95 16.93 -40.92 -15.19
C SER A 95 18.19 -41.12 -14.34
N ASP A 96 19.28 -40.44 -14.68
CA ASP A 96 20.55 -40.53 -13.95
C ASP A 96 20.40 -40.02 -12.52
N ILE A 97 19.70 -38.90 -12.31
CA ILE A 97 19.39 -38.37 -10.98
C ILE A 97 18.56 -39.40 -10.18
N LYS A 98 17.54 -40.02 -10.78
CA LYS A 98 16.74 -41.05 -10.10
C LYS A 98 17.59 -42.24 -9.69
N GLN A 99 18.48 -42.72 -10.56
CA GLN A 99 19.40 -43.82 -10.24
C GLN A 99 20.34 -43.44 -9.10
N LEU A 100 21.00 -42.28 -9.19
CA LEU A 100 21.91 -41.79 -8.15
C LEU A 100 21.20 -41.58 -6.81
N MET A 101 19.96 -41.10 -6.82
CA MET A 101 19.15 -40.99 -5.61
C MET A 101 18.86 -42.37 -4.99
N ALA A 102 18.50 -43.36 -5.81
CA ALA A 102 18.26 -44.72 -5.33
C ALA A 102 19.53 -45.37 -4.77
N GLU A 103 20.66 -45.25 -5.47
CA GLU A 103 21.97 -45.74 -5.00
C GLU A 103 22.37 -45.06 -3.68
N ARG A 104 22.24 -43.73 -3.60
CA ARG A 104 22.48 -42.97 -2.36
C ARG A 104 21.62 -43.49 -1.22
N ASP A 105 20.33 -43.73 -1.44
CA ASP A 105 19.41 -44.17 -0.39
C ASP A 105 19.77 -45.58 0.12
N ILE A 106 20.13 -46.49 -0.79
CA ILE A 106 20.62 -47.84 -0.45
C ILE A 106 21.92 -47.74 0.36
N TRP A 107 22.91 -46.98 -0.12
CA TRP A 107 24.18 -46.80 0.57
C TRP A 107 24.01 -46.10 1.92
N SER A 108 23.13 -45.12 2.02
CA SER A 108 22.85 -44.41 3.26
C SER A 108 22.21 -45.34 4.30
N SER A 109 21.24 -46.17 3.90
CA SER A 109 20.62 -47.16 4.78
C SER A 109 21.63 -48.22 5.23
N ALA A 110 22.40 -48.78 4.30
CA ALA A 110 23.41 -49.78 4.61
C ALA A 110 24.51 -49.23 5.53
N THR A 111 24.99 -48.02 5.26
CA THR A 111 25.99 -47.34 6.09
C THR A 111 25.45 -47.06 7.49
N TYR A 112 24.19 -46.63 7.60
CA TYR A 112 23.55 -46.45 8.90
C TYR A 112 23.47 -47.76 9.69
N GLU A 113 22.98 -48.84 9.10
CA GLU A 113 22.93 -50.15 9.77
C GLU A 113 24.32 -50.67 10.17
N LEU A 114 25.31 -50.51 9.29
CA LEU A 114 26.70 -50.86 9.58
C LEU A 114 27.25 -50.01 10.73
N SER A 115 27.01 -48.70 10.73
CA SER A 115 27.46 -47.81 11.80
C SER A 115 26.90 -48.23 13.16
N VAL A 116 25.61 -48.62 13.24
CA VAL A 116 25.00 -49.12 14.47
C VAL A 116 25.67 -50.42 14.92
N LYS A 117 25.90 -51.37 14.00
CA LYS A 117 26.61 -52.63 14.29
C LYS A 117 28.04 -52.38 14.80
N VAL A 118 28.76 -51.43 14.19
CA VAL A 118 30.12 -51.04 14.58
C VAL A 118 30.14 -50.39 15.97
N ILE A 119 29.19 -49.49 16.24
CA ILE A 119 29.03 -48.84 17.55
C ILE A 119 28.77 -49.88 18.65
N GLU A 120 27.88 -50.84 18.40
CA GLU A 120 27.52 -51.88 19.36
C GLU A 120 28.67 -52.87 19.59
N ARG A 121 29.34 -53.30 18.52
CA ARG A 121 30.50 -54.21 18.61
C ARG A 121 31.68 -53.60 19.38
N ASN A 122 31.97 -52.33 19.15
CA ASN A 122 33.09 -51.62 19.78
C ASN A 122 32.70 -50.90 21.08
N LYS A 123 31.46 -51.05 21.57
CA LYS A 123 30.94 -50.44 22.80
C LYS A 123 31.09 -48.90 22.84
N VAL A 124 31.04 -48.21 21.70
CA VAL A 124 31.17 -46.75 21.58
C VAL A 124 29.82 -46.07 21.88
N MET A 125 29.27 -46.32 23.08
CA MET A 125 27.92 -45.90 23.46
C MET A 125 27.75 -44.37 23.51
N LEU A 126 28.84 -43.62 23.67
CA LEU A 126 28.83 -42.15 23.61
C LEU A 126 28.43 -41.64 22.22
N ALA A 127 28.93 -42.26 21.14
CA ALA A 127 28.59 -41.88 19.77
C ALA A 127 27.10 -42.10 19.48
N LYS A 128 26.53 -43.22 19.97
CA LYS A 128 25.08 -43.49 19.89
C LYS A 128 24.26 -42.39 20.57
N ARG A 129 24.69 -41.96 21.76
CA ARG A 129 24.00 -40.89 22.52
C ARG A 129 24.10 -39.54 21.82
N LEU A 130 25.29 -39.18 21.32
CA LEU A 130 25.51 -37.93 20.59
C LEU A 130 24.64 -37.86 19.32
N TYR A 131 24.53 -38.96 18.59
CA TYR A 131 23.64 -39.05 17.42
C TYR A 131 22.17 -38.84 17.76
N LEU A 132 21.68 -39.51 18.80
CA LEU A 132 20.28 -39.35 19.23
C LEU A 132 20.00 -37.93 19.71
N ASN A 133 20.96 -37.31 20.40
CA ASN A 133 20.85 -35.93 20.87
C ASN A 133 20.85 -34.93 19.71
N GLU A 134 21.74 -35.08 18.73
CA GLU A 134 21.77 -34.24 17.52
C GLU A 134 20.43 -34.34 16.77
N LYS A 135 19.97 -35.57 16.52
CA LYS A 135 18.69 -35.80 15.82
C LYS A 135 17.50 -35.22 16.59
N GLY A 136 17.53 -35.34 17.91
CA GLY A 136 16.57 -34.71 18.80
C GLY A 136 16.60 -33.20 18.67
N TRP A 137 17.77 -32.58 18.83
CA TRP A 137 17.99 -31.15 18.71
C TRP A 137 17.52 -30.61 17.35
N ASN A 138 17.90 -31.24 16.25
CA ASN A 138 17.49 -30.87 14.89
C ASN A 138 15.97 -30.91 14.74
N LYS A 139 15.32 -31.95 15.27
CA LYS A 139 13.86 -32.06 15.26
C LYS A 139 13.20 -30.94 16.07
N TYR A 140 13.71 -30.64 17.27
CA TYR A 140 13.18 -29.56 18.11
C TYR A 140 13.41 -28.19 17.48
N ALA A 141 14.61 -27.93 16.95
CA ALA A 141 14.95 -26.68 16.28
C ALA A 141 14.01 -26.44 15.08
N LYS A 142 13.85 -27.43 14.19
CA LYS A 142 12.87 -27.36 13.09
C LYS A 142 11.46 -27.07 13.57
N HIS A 143 11.02 -27.76 14.62
CA HIS A 143 9.70 -27.53 15.18
C HIS A 143 9.52 -26.09 15.67
N PHE A 144 10.50 -25.54 16.40
CA PHE A 144 10.43 -24.16 16.89
C PHE A 144 10.50 -23.12 15.77
N ILE A 145 11.31 -23.34 14.74
CA ILE A 145 11.37 -22.48 13.55
C ILE A 145 10.01 -22.47 12.82
N ILE A 146 9.40 -23.64 12.63
CA ILE A 146 8.07 -23.75 12.01
C ILE A 146 7.01 -23.06 12.88
N LEU A 147 7.06 -23.27 14.20
CA LEU A 147 6.14 -22.65 15.15
C LEU A 147 6.25 -21.12 15.12
N LEU A 148 7.49 -20.59 15.12
CA LEU A 148 7.78 -19.17 15.01
C LEU A 148 7.24 -18.61 13.69
N SER A 149 7.56 -19.23 12.56
CA SER A 149 7.10 -18.82 11.23
C SER A 149 5.56 -18.81 11.13
N THR A 150 4.90 -19.82 11.70
CA THR A 150 3.42 -19.90 11.74
C THR A 150 2.83 -18.76 12.57
N LYS A 151 3.41 -18.49 13.75
CA LYS A 151 2.96 -17.41 14.62
C LYS A 151 3.20 -16.03 14.00
N ASP A 152 4.34 -15.84 13.37
CA ASP A 152 4.66 -14.60 12.66
C ASP A 152 3.71 -14.35 11.50
N THR A 153 3.40 -15.38 10.72
CA THR A 153 2.41 -15.26 9.63
C THR A 153 1.03 -14.87 10.17
N ALA A 154 0.61 -15.46 11.29
CA ALA A 154 -0.65 -15.13 11.94
C ALA A 154 -0.67 -13.70 12.51
N ASP A 155 0.42 -13.27 13.14
CA ASP A 155 0.55 -11.92 13.70
C ASP A 155 0.63 -10.86 12.61
N LEU A 156 1.36 -11.10 11.51
CA LEU A 156 1.40 -10.21 10.35
C LEU A 156 0.00 -10.06 9.71
N ALA A 157 -0.73 -11.16 9.56
CA ALA A 157 -2.10 -11.12 9.04
C ALA A 157 -3.05 -10.34 9.98
N MET A 158 -2.90 -10.54 11.30
CA MET A 158 -3.68 -9.81 12.29
C MET A 158 -3.32 -8.32 12.31
N LEU A 159 -2.02 -7.99 12.20
CA LEU A 159 -1.50 -6.64 12.11
C LEU A 159 -2.11 -5.91 10.92
N GLN A 160 -2.06 -6.51 9.72
CA GLN A 160 -2.69 -5.98 8.51
C GLN A 160 -4.19 -5.72 8.71
N LYS A 161 -4.90 -6.69 9.29
CA LYS A 161 -6.34 -6.57 9.57
C LYS A 161 -6.66 -5.44 10.54
N LEU A 162 -5.87 -5.28 11.62
CA LEU A 162 -6.06 -4.21 12.59
C LEU A 162 -5.72 -2.84 12.01
N THR A 163 -4.63 -2.72 11.25
CA THR A 163 -4.27 -1.46 10.58
C THR A 163 -5.32 -1.03 9.56
N GLU A 164 -5.93 -1.98 8.84
CA GLU A 164 -7.00 -1.67 7.88
C GLU A 164 -8.30 -1.29 8.59
N LYS A 165 -8.68 -1.99 9.67
CA LYS A 165 -9.82 -1.59 10.51
C LYS A 165 -9.62 -0.20 11.10
N TRP A 166 -8.43 0.08 11.62
CA TRP A 166 -8.05 1.38 12.15
C TRP A 166 -8.17 2.46 11.08
N ARG A 167 -7.62 2.23 9.89
CA ARG A 167 -7.71 3.13 8.74
C ARG A 167 -9.17 3.46 8.39
N ASN A 168 -10.02 2.45 8.33
CA ASN A 168 -11.44 2.62 8.01
C ASN A 168 -12.19 3.43 9.08
N LEU A 169 -11.93 3.18 10.36
CA LEU A 169 -12.54 3.96 11.44
C LEU A 169 -12.02 5.40 11.46
N VAL A 170 -10.73 5.64 11.25
CA VAL A 170 -10.16 6.99 11.16
C VAL A 170 -10.77 7.76 9.98
N ASN A 171 -10.92 7.12 8.82
CA ASN A 171 -11.58 7.73 7.66
C ASN A 171 -13.03 8.09 7.94
N LYS A 172 -13.80 7.15 8.52
CA LYS A 172 -15.20 7.39 8.87
C LYS A 172 -15.33 8.52 9.89
N PHE A 173 -14.48 8.49 10.93
CA PHE A 173 -14.47 9.50 11.98
C PHE A 173 -14.13 10.89 11.43
N LYS A 174 -13.13 10.97 10.55
CA LYS A 174 -12.79 12.21 9.86
C LYS A 174 -13.96 12.73 9.04
N GLN A 175 -14.60 11.89 8.22
CA GLN A 175 -15.76 12.29 7.43
C GLN A 175 -16.89 12.83 8.32
N GLU A 176 -17.13 12.20 9.47
CA GLU A 176 -18.12 12.66 10.45
C GLU A 176 -17.76 14.03 11.04
N VAL A 177 -16.48 14.28 11.33
CA VAL A 177 -15.98 15.59 11.80
C VAL A 177 -16.15 16.64 10.69
N GLU A 178 -15.71 16.35 9.47
CA GLU A 178 -15.80 17.27 8.33
C GLU A 178 -17.25 17.58 7.94
N GLN A 179 -18.16 16.60 7.96
CA GLN A 179 -19.59 16.80 7.71
C GLN A 179 -20.24 17.66 8.81
N ASN A 180 -19.85 17.46 10.07
CA ASN A 180 -20.33 18.31 11.17
C ASN A 180 -19.83 19.75 11.02
N GLU A 181 -18.56 19.92 10.67
CA GLU A 181 -17.95 21.23 10.41
C GLU A 181 -18.63 21.95 9.23
N GLU A 182 -18.88 21.26 8.12
CA GLU A 182 -19.56 21.83 6.95
C GLU A 182 -21.02 22.18 7.26
N SER A 183 -21.75 21.32 7.96
CA SER A 183 -23.12 21.62 8.41
C SER A 183 -23.18 22.88 9.29
N THR A 184 -22.21 23.03 10.21
CA THR A 184 -22.11 24.23 11.05
C THR A 184 -21.71 25.47 10.22
N ARG A 185 -20.84 25.31 9.22
CA ARG A 185 -20.47 26.38 8.28
C ARG A 185 -21.66 26.88 7.47
N GLU A 186 -22.44 25.97 6.88
CA GLU A 186 -23.65 26.30 6.11
C GLU A 186 -24.69 27.04 6.97
N LYS A 187 -24.90 26.58 8.20
CA LYS A 187 -25.81 27.23 9.16
C LYS A 187 -25.32 28.64 9.52
N LEU A 188 -24.04 28.81 9.85
CA LEU A 188 -23.47 30.12 10.17
C LEU A 188 -23.51 31.09 8.98
N GLN A 189 -23.27 30.58 7.77
CA GLN A 189 -23.39 31.37 6.54
C GLN A 189 -24.84 31.80 6.29
N SER A 190 -25.81 30.92 6.50
CA SER A 190 -27.24 31.24 6.41
C SER A 190 -27.66 32.34 7.40
N VAL A 191 -27.17 32.27 8.64
CA VAL A 191 -27.41 33.31 9.66
C VAL A 191 -26.77 34.63 9.23
N LYS A 192 -25.53 34.59 8.72
CA LYS A 192 -24.83 35.79 8.23
C LYS A 192 -25.58 36.46 7.08
N ASP A 193 -26.02 35.70 6.09
CA ASP A 193 -26.76 36.23 4.93
C ASP A 193 -28.11 36.81 5.35
N GLY A 194 -28.79 36.16 6.30
CA GLY A 194 -29.99 36.66 6.93
C GLY A 194 -29.77 37.99 7.68
N LEU A 195 -28.71 38.08 8.48
CA LEU A 195 -28.35 39.32 9.19
C LEU A 195 -28.03 40.46 8.21
N VAL A 196 -27.30 40.18 7.12
CA VAL A 196 -27.01 41.17 6.07
C VAL A 196 -28.28 41.64 5.36
N LYS A 197 -29.19 40.72 5.04
CA LYS A 197 -30.50 41.03 4.42
C LYS A 197 -31.31 41.96 5.31
N TRP A 198 -31.44 41.64 6.60
CA TRP A 198 -32.18 42.50 7.53
C TRP A 198 -31.46 43.83 7.77
N GLN A 199 -30.13 43.84 7.86
CA GLN A 199 -29.36 45.08 7.98
C GLN A 199 -29.56 46.02 6.78
N GLN A 200 -29.57 45.50 5.55
CA GLN A 200 -29.88 46.29 4.35
C GLN A 200 -31.32 46.79 4.35
N PHE A 201 -32.27 45.94 4.75
CA PHE A 201 -33.67 46.34 4.91
C PHE A 201 -33.83 47.48 5.91
N PHE A 202 -33.12 47.43 7.03
CA PHE A 202 -33.18 48.48 8.06
C PHE A 202 -32.51 49.79 7.63
N ARG A 203 -31.42 49.73 6.85
CA ARG A 203 -30.78 50.92 6.26
C ARG A 203 -31.62 51.59 5.16
N ASN A 204 -32.40 50.81 4.41
CA ASN A 204 -33.25 51.34 3.34
C ASN A 204 -34.54 51.97 3.87
N ASN A 205 -34.99 51.60 5.06
CA ASN A 205 -36.23 52.12 5.69
C ASN A 205 -36.00 53.26 6.70
N THR A 206 -34.76 53.69 6.94
CA THR A 206 -34.42 54.70 7.98
C THR A 206 -34.77 56.14 7.60
N GLY A 207 -35.27 56.40 6.38
CA GLY A 207 -35.67 57.74 5.95
C GLY A 207 -37.17 57.96 6.10
N LYS A 208 -37.60 58.76 7.11
CA LYS A 208 -38.94 59.38 7.34
C LYS A 208 -40.22 58.51 7.18
N ASP A 209 -40.10 57.24 6.81
CA ASP A 209 -41.20 56.41 6.32
C ASP A 209 -41.56 55.24 7.28
N ILE A 210 -41.01 55.30 8.51
CA ILE A 210 -41.33 54.41 9.65
C ILE A 210 -42.61 54.87 10.36
N LEU A 211 -43.02 56.13 10.21
CA LEU A 211 -44.18 56.73 10.88
C LEU A 211 -45.55 56.38 10.25
N SER A 212 -45.58 55.60 9.16
CA SER A 212 -46.85 55.13 8.59
C SER A 212 -47.30 53.82 9.25
N ARG A 213 -48.42 53.91 9.97
CA ARG A 213 -49.12 52.85 10.74
C ARG A 213 -49.52 51.60 9.92
N SER A 214 -49.15 51.50 8.65
CA SER A 214 -49.49 50.37 7.75
C SER A 214 -48.43 49.26 7.69
N LYS A 215 -47.39 49.30 8.54
CA LYS A 215 -46.26 48.34 8.50
C LYS A 215 -46.16 47.41 9.71
N GLU A 216 -47.21 47.26 10.53
CA GLU A 216 -47.30 46.26 11.63
C GLU A 216 -46.95 44.83 11.14
N ASN A 217 -47.33 44.46 9.91
CA ASN A 217 -47.03 43.15 9.32
C ASN A 217 -45.54 42.85 9.02
N ARG A 218 -44.63 43.83 9.08
CA ARG A 218 -43.23 43.64 8.63
C ARG A 218 -42.27 43.24 9.75
N PHE A 219 -42.42 43.79 10.95
CA PHE A 219 -41.62 43.37 12.10
C PHE A 219 -42.06 42.01 12.65
N GLU A 220 -43.32 41.61 12.43
CA GLU A 220 -43.81 40.24 12.64
C GLU A 220 -43.02 39.18 11.86
N SER A 221 -42.35 39.55 10.75
CA SER A 221 -41.53 38.62 9.95
C SER A 221 -40.07 38.52 10.38
N VAL A 222 -39.55 39.50 11.14
CA VAL A 222 -38.14 39.57 11.56
C VAL A 222 -37.89 38.74 12.81
N VAL A 223 -38.75 38.89 13.82
CA VAL A 223 -38.60 38.20 15.11
C VAL A 223 -38.60 36.67 14.97
N PRO A 224 -39.45 36.04 14.11
CA PRO A 224 -39.39 34.61 13.86
C PRO A 224 -38.07 34.14 13.26
N ASP A 225 -37.48 34.91 12.34
CA ASP A 225 -36.18 34.59 11.73
C ASP A 225 -35.06 34.58 12.77
N PHE A 226 -35.01 35.59 13.66
CA PHE A 226 -34.02 35.65 14.73
C PHE A 226 -34.19 34.51 15.74
N LYS A 227 -35.43 34.15 16.11
CA LYS A 227 -35.72 32.99 16.96
C LYS A 227 -35.34 31.67 16.29
N GLN A 228 -35.56 31.55 14.98
CA GLN A 228 -35.15 30.37 14.21
C GLN A 228 -33.62 30.23 14.19
N TRP A 229 -32.89 31.32 13.96
CA TRP A 229 -31.43 31.32 14.00
C TRP A 229 -30.88 31.02 15.39
N GLN A 230 -31.48 31.58 16.44
CA GLN A 230 -31.14 31.26 17.82
C GLN A 230 -31.29 29.76 18.09
N LYS A 231 -32.43 29.16 17.70
CA LYS A 231 -32.67 27.73 17.86
C LYS A 231 -31.62 26.90 17.10
N MET A 232 -31.35 27.23 15.84
CA MET A 232 -30.36 26.53 15.01
C MET A 232 -28.94 26.58 15.60
N LEU A 233 -28.51 27.74 16.11
CA LEU A 233 -27.20 27.90 16.73
C LEU A 233 -27.11 27.28 18.12
N THR A 234 -28.22 27.18 18.85
CA THR A 234 -28.29 26.46 20.12
C THR A 234 -28.13 24.96 19.91
N GLU A 235 -28.80 24.39 18.91
CA GLU A 235 -28.61 22.98 18.53
C GLU A 235 -27.16 22.69 18.12
N ASP A 236 -26.49 23.62 17.43
CA ASP A 236 -25.09 23.48 17.03
C ASP A 236 -24.12 23.67 18.20
N LYS A 237 -24.44 24.55 19.17
CA LYS A 237 -23.69 24.69 20.43
C LYS A 237 -23.73 23.38 21.23
N ASP A 238 -24.88 22.73 21.30
CA ASP A 238 -25.04 21.46 22.01
C ASP A 238 -24.21 20.33 21.39
N LYS A 239 -23.75 20.45 20.14
CA LYS A 239 -22.84 19.45 19.54
C LYS A 239 -21.44 19.43 20.16
N PHE A 240 -21.04 20.52 20.82
CA PHE A 240 -19.75 20.66 21.51
C PHE A 240 -19.87 20.40 23.01
N SER A 241 -21.01 19.87 23.49
CA SER A 241 -21.28 19.61 24.90
C SER A 241 -22.19 18.38 25.05
N GLY A 242 -22.25 17.78 26.24
CA GLY A 242 -23.17 16.68 26.52
C GLY A 242 -22.91 15.38 25.71
N ASP A 243 -23.97 14.67 25.38
CA ASP A 243 -23.91 13.27 24.91
C ASP A 243 -23.25 13.09 23.53
N LEU A 244 -23.41 14.08 22.63
CA LEU A 244 -22.79 14.02 21.30
C LEU A 244 -21.27 14.21 21.35
N LEU A 245 -20.78 14.99 22.32
CA LEU A 245 -19.35 15.12 22.56
C LEU A 245 -18.78 13.80 23.10
N VAL A 246 -19.47 13.19 24.06
CA VAL A 246 -19.07 11.91 24.67
C VAL A 246 -19.00 10.80 23.62
N SER A 247 -19.98 10.69 22.73
CA SER A 247 -19.97 9.67 21.67
C SER A 247 -18.78 9.81 20.71
N LYS A 248 -18.40 11.05 20.35
CA LYS A 248 -17.19 11.32 19.53
C LYS A 248 -15.91 10.91 20.27
N TYR A 249 -15.82 11.17 21.58
CA TYR A 249 -14.70 10.70 22.40
C TYR A 249 -14.63 9.18 22.49
N ASP A 250 -15.76 8.50 22.62
CA ASP A 250 -15.79 7.04 22.69
C ASP A 250 -15.37 6.41 21.35
N CYS A 251 -15.79 6.98 20.22
CA CYS A 251 -15.26 6.62 18.90
C CYS A 251 -13.73 6.80 18.83
N LEU A 252 -13.21 7.93 19.30
CA LEU A 252 -11.77 8.20 19.31
C LEU A 252 -11.00 7.25 20.24
N LYS A 253 -11.56 6.87 21.40
CA LYS A 253 -10.97 5.87 22.31
C LYS A 253 -10.89 4.49 21.65
N ILE A 254 -11.93 4.06 20.94
CA ILE A 254 -11.91 2.79 20.19
C ILE A 254 -10.79 2.80 19.14
N ILE A 255 -10.63 3.92 18.44
CA ILE A 255 -9.56 4.12 17.45
C ILE A 255 -8.17 4.05 18.12
N LYS A 256 -7.99 4.70 19.28
CA LYS A 256 -6.74 4.64 20.06
C LYS A 256 -6.42 3.23 20.53
N HIS A 257 -7.40 2.51 21.07
CA HIS A 257 -7.20 1.12 21.50
C HIS A 257 -6.85 0.18 20.35
N LEU A 258 -7.41 0.39 19.16
CA LEU A 258 -6.96 -0.35 17.97
C LEU A 258 -5.51 -0.04 17.62
N GLN A 259 -5.07 1.21 17.81
CA GLN A 259 -3.69 1.62 17.59
C GLN A 259 -2.71 1.00 18.57
N GLU A 260 -3.07 1.00 19.86
CA GLU A 260 -2.32 0.30 20.90
C GLU A 260 -2.23 -1.20 20.58
N SER A 261 -3.35 -1.82 20.23
CA SER A 261 -3.41 -3.25 19.93
C SER A 261 -2.52 -3.67 18.76
N TRP A 262 -2.49 -2.91 17.65
CA TRP A 262 -1.59 -3.27 16.55
C TRP A 262 -0.12 -2.93 16.87
N ALA A 263 0.15 -1.90 17.66
CA ALA A 263 1.50 -1.58 18.13
C ALA A 263 2.06 -2.68 19.05
N ASP A 264 1.23 -3.23 19.94
CA ASP A 264 1.60 -4.35 20.82
C ASP A 264 1.95 -5.62 20.03
N ILE A 265 1.17 -5.92 18.98
CA ILE A 265 1.49 -7.04 18.07
C ILE A 265 2.82 -6.77 17.35
N GLY A 266 3.04 -5.54 16.88
CA GLY A 266 4.31 -5.14 16.27
C GLY A 266 5.51 -5.32 17.20
N LEU A 267 5.40 -4.88 18.46
CA LEU A 267 6.42 -5.09 19.49
C LEU A 267 6.68 -6.57 19.75
N GLY A 268 5.61 -7.38 19.80
CA GLY A 268 5.73 -8.83 19.94
C GLY A 268 6.40 -9.51 18.76
N ILE A 269 6.31 -8.97 17.54
CA ILE A 269 7.07 -9.47 16.38
C ILE A 269 8.55 -9.07 16.54
N PHE A 270 8.84 -7.81 16.87
CA PHE A 270 10.22 -7.35 17.03
C PHE A 270 10.97 -8.06 18.18
N SER A 271 10.28 -8.41 19.26
CA SER A 271 10.89 -9.13 20.38
C SER A 271 11.43 -10.50 19.96
N ARG A 272 10.80 -11.16 18.98
CA ARG A 272 11.16 -12.47 18.43
C ARG A 272 12.26 -12.39 17.37
N HIS A 273 12.34 -11.28 16.63
CA HIS A 273 13.30 -11.06 15.54
C HIS A 273 14.49 -10.18 15.94
N LYS A 274 14.95 -10.28 17.19
CA LYS A 274 16.23 -9.69 17.61
C LYS A 274 17.37 -10.36 16.85
N ASN A 275 18.45 -9.64 16.58
CA ASN A 275 19.64 -10.27 16.01
C ASN A 275 20.42 -11.10 17.07
N MET A 276 21.46 -11.82 16.68
CA MET A 276 22.28 -12.62 17.61
C MET A 276 23.02 -11.80 18.67
N GLU A 277 23.12 -10.49 18.51
CA GLU A 277 23.65 -9.54 19.51
C GLU A 277 22.54 -8.94 20.40
N GLY A 278 21.28 -9.36 20.22
CA GLY A 278 20.13 -8.90 20.99
C GLY A 278 19.56 -7.55 20.54
N LYS A 279 20.03 -6.99 19.41
CA LYS A 279 19.54 -5.72 18.86
C LYS A 279 18.22 -5.92 18.13
N LEU A 280 17.30 -4.98 18.33
CA LEU A 280 15.99 -4.95 17.67
C LEU A 280 16.11 -4.42 16.23
N PRO A 281 15.21 -4.82 15.32
CA PRO A 281 15.18 -4.32 13.94
C PRO A 281 14.97 -2.80 13.84
N PRO A 282 15.55 -2.12 12.83
CA PRO A 282 15.38 -0.67 12.64
C PRO A 282 13.92 -0.26 12.36
N GLU A 283 13.07 -1.18 11.92
CA GLU A 283 11.63 -1.01 11.69
C GLU A 283 10.86 -0.66 12.97
N GLN A 284 11.42 -0.96 14.15
CA GLN A 284 10.82 -0.53 15.42
C GLN A 284 10.79 1.00 15.54
N LYS A 285 11.88 1.69 15.15
CA LYS A 285 11.93 3.15 15.19
C LYS A 285 10.89 3.78 14.26
N HIS A 286 10.70 3.18 13.09
CA HIS A 286 9.68 3.61 12.14
C HIS A 286 8.27 3.45 12.74
N MET A 287 8.01 2.36 13.48
CA MET A 287 6.75 2.18 14.19
C MET A 287 6.54 3.25 15.26
N GLU A 288 7.56 3.57 16.06
CA GLU A 288 7.50 4.64 17.08
C GLU A 288 7.19 6.00 16.46
N GLU A 289 7.75 6.31 15.29
CA GLU A 289 7.45 7.52 14.53
C GLU A 289 6.00 7.55 14.00
N ILE A 290 5.47 6.40 13.56
CA ILE A 290 4.07 6.27 13.15
C ILE A 290 3.16 6.54 14.35
N VAL A 291 3.43 5.93 15.50
CA VAL A 291 2.66 6.12 16.74
C VAL A 291 2.69 7.59 17.17
N LYS A 292 3.87 8.23 17.13
CA LYS A 292 4.01 9.66 17.41
C LYS A 292 3.20 10.54 16.46
N SER A 293 3.24 10.25 15.16
CA SER A 293 2.49 10.99 14.14
C SER A 293 0.98 10.79 14.28
N THR A 294 0.57 9.58 14.61
CA THR A 294 -0.82 9.23 14.92
C THR A 294 -1.33 9.94 16.17
N GLY A 295 -0.48 10.05 17.20
CA GLY A 295 -0.77 10.84 18.39
C GLY A 295 -0.97 12.32 18.09
N ARG A 296 -0.26 12.88 17.11
CA ARG A 296 -0.53 14.26 16.62
C ARG A 296 -1.89 14.37 15.96
N LEU A 297 -2.24 13.43 15.08
CA LEU A 297 -3.55 13.37 14.43
C LEU A 297 -4.70 13.29 15.46
N TYR A 298 -4.54 12.52 16.54
CA TYR A 298 -5.55 12.46 17.60
C TYR A 298 -5.72 13.77 18.34
N LYS A 299 -4.64 14.50 18.61
CA LYS A 299 -4.73 15.83 19.21
C LYS A 299 -5.46 16.82 18.29
N GLU A 300 -5.24 16.75 16.98
CA GLU A 300 -6.01 17.57 16.03
C GLU A 300 -7.51 17.25 16.10
N PHE A 301 -7.87 15.97 16.15
CA PHE A 301 -9.27 15.58 16.30
C PHE A 301 -9.87 16.05 17.62
N GLU A 302 -9.16 15.90 18.75
CA GLU A 302 -9.63 16.38 20.06
C GLU A 302 -9.93 17.89 20.04
N ILE A 303 -9.04 18.70 19.46
CA ILE A 303 -9.23 20.16 19.35
C ILE A 303 -10.48 20.48 18.51
N ARG A 304 -10.67 19.79 17.38
CA ARG A 304 -11.81 20.01 16.48
C ARG A 304 -13.14 19.61 17.11
N ILE A 305 -13.16 18.46 17.80
CA ILE A 305 -14.36 17.93 18.46
C ILE A 305 -14.79 18.80 19.65
N ASN A 306 -13.83 19.32 20.43
CA ASN A 306 -14.12 20.22 21.56
C ASN A 306 -14.54 21.62 21.10
N GLY A 307 -14.24 22.00 19.84
CA GLY A 307 -14.38 23.38 19.39
C GLY A 307 -13.37 24.32 20.03
N ASP A 308 -12.24 23.79 20.53
CA ASP A 308 -11.14 24.54 21.17
C ASP A 308 -10.34 25.39 20.16
N ASN A 309 -10.65 25.25 18.86
CA ASN A 309 -10.25 26.19 17.83
C ASN A 309 -10.85 27.60 18.03
N GLY A 310 -11.88 27.74 18.88
CA GLY A 310 -12.53 29.00 19.23
C GLY A 310 -14.04 28.98 19.03
N ILE A 311 -14.56 28.00 18.27
CA ILE A 311 -16.00 27.86 17.96
C ILE A 311 -16.83 27.67 19.23
N SER A 312 -16.34 26.88 20.19
CA SER A 312 -17.05 26.62 21.46
C SER A 312 -17.25 27.87 22.32
N LYS A 313 -16.41 28.91 22.12
CA LYS A 313 -16.53 30.21 22.80
C LYS A 313 -17.36 31.21 21.99
N ILE A 314 -17.23 31.21 20.67
CA ILE A 314 -17.93 32.18 19.81
C ILE A 314 -19.42 31.82 19.66
N LEU A 315 -19.78 30.54 19.55
CA LEU A 315 -21.18 30.11 19.41
C LEU A 315 -22.08 30.56 20.58
N PRO A 316 -21.71 30.37 21.86
CA PRO A 316 -22.51 30.91 22.97
C PRO A 316 -22.67 32.42 22.94
N SER A 317 -21.62 33.17 22.59
CA SER A 317 -21.66 34.64 22.47
C SER A 317 -22.63 35.09 21.37
N LEU A 318 -22.63 34.39 20.23
CA LEU A 318 -23.56 34.64 19.13
C LEU A 318 -25.02 34.35 19.54
N VAL A 319 -25.27 33.24 20.23
CA VAL A 319 -26.61 32.88 20.74
C VAL A 319 -27.12 33.96 21.70
N SER A 320 -26.31 34.39 22.67
CA SER A 320 -26.70 35.46 23.60
C SER A 320 -26.92 36.81 22.91
N SER A 321 -26.17 37.09 21.85
CA SER A 321 -26.35 38.32 21.05
C SER A 321 -27.66 38.28 20.24
N LEU A 322 -28.03 37.12 19.68
CA LEU A 322 -29.31 36.92 18.99
C LEU A 322 -30.50 36.97 19.96
N GLU A 323 -30.37 36.44 21.17
CA GLU A 323 -31.37 36.57 22.25
C GLU A 323 -31.62 38.03 22.60
N PHE A 324 -30.56 38.80 22.81
CA PHE A 324 -30.64 40.23 23.08
C PHE A 324 -31.33 41.00 21.95
N CYS A 325 -30.97 40.72 20.69
CA CYS A 325 -31.62 41.34 19.54
C CYS A 325 -33.09 40.94 19.42
N SER A 326 -33.43 39.67 19.68
CA SER A 326 -34.82 39.19 19.65
C SER A 326 -35.67 39.91 20.71
N PHE A 327 -35.18 39.99 21.95
CA PHE A 327 -35.86 40.68 23.05
C PHE A 327 -36.07 42.18 22.76
N LYS A 328 -35.05 42.85 22.21
CA LYS A 328 -35.17 44.26 21.82
C LYS A 328 -36.19 44.46 20.69
N LEU A 329 -36.21 43.60 19.67
CA LEU A 329 -37.17 43.67 18.58
C LEU A 329 -38.61 43.42 19.04
N GLU A 330 -38.82 42.53 20.01
CA GLU A 330 -40.12 42.29 20.64
C GLU A 330 -40.58 43.48 21.49
N SER A 331 -39.67 44.09 22.25
CA SER A 331 -39.96 45.28 23.05
C SER A 331 -40.37 46.47 22.17
N LEU A 332 -39.75 46.62 20.99
CA LEU A 332 -40.07 47.66 20.01
C LEU A 332 -41.43 47.43 19.31
N LEU A 333 -41.89 46.18 19.22
CA LEU A 333 -43.25 45.85 18.75
C LEU A 333 -44.32 46.26 19.77
N GLU A 334 -44.02 46.18 21.06
CA GLU A 334 -44.93 46.56 22.15
C GLU A 334 -44.92 48.07 22.46
N PHE A 335 -43.78 48.76 22.29
CA PHE A 335 -43.60 50.18 22.64
C PHE A 335 -42.89 51.00 21.53
N PRO A 336 -43.63 51.57 20.56
CA PRO A 336 -43.05 52.24 19.38
C PRO A 336 -42.42 53.62 19.62
N GLU A 337 -42.35 54.14 20.85
CA GLU A 337 -42.00 55.56 21.11
C GLU A 337 -40.51 55.82 21.41
N LEU A 338 -39.66 54.79 21.50
CA LEU A 338 -38.23 54.85 21.88
C LEU A 338 -37.22 54.64 20.71
N LEU A 339 -37.64 55.00 19.48
CA LEU A 339 -37.13 54.39 18.23
C LEU A 339 -35.71 54.73 17.74
N LEU A 340 -35.02 55.80 18.17
CA LEU A 340 -33.77 56.23 17.49
C LEU A 340 -32.49 55.73 18.16
N GLU A 341 -32.31 55.97 19.47
CA GLU A 341 -31.10 55.56 20.21
C GLU A 341 -31.03 54.04 20.40
N GLU A 342 -32.17 53.38 20.61
CA GLU A 342 -32.24 51.92 20.75
C GLU A 342 -31.89 51.18 19.45
N TRP A 343 -32.03 51.87 18.31
CA TRP A 343 -31.78 51.33 16.98
C TRP A 343 -30.31 51.36 16.57
N GLU A 344 -29.59 52.42 16.93
CA GLU A 344 -28.12 52.46 16.78
C GLU A 344 -27.47 51.32 17.57
N GLY A 345 -27.92 51.07 18.81
CA GLY A 345 -27.43 49.96 19.63
C GLY A 345 -27.75 48.56 19.06
N LEU A 346 -28.87 48.39 18.34
CA LEU A 346 -29.18 47.13 17.65
C LEU A 346 -28.25 46.92 16.44
N ASN A 347 -28.03 47.98 15.65
CA ASN A 347 -27.17 47.91 14.48
C ASN A 347 -25.69 47.68 14.84
N GLU A 348 -25.20 48.27 15.94
CA GLU A 348 -23.88 47.96 16.50
C GLU A 348 -23.75 46.49 16.88
N LYS A 349 -24.76 45.93 17.56
CA LYS A 349 -24.75 44.51 17.94
C LYS A 349 -24.80 43.58 16.73
N ILE A 350 -25.52 43.95 15.67
CA ILE A 350 -25.52 43.21 14.39
C ILE A 350 -24.13 43.24 13.72
N ASN A 351 -23.42 44.38 13.76
CA ASN A 351 -22.06 44.47 13.24
C ASN A 351 -21.08 43.59 14.06
N GLU A 352 -21.22 43.57 15.38
CA GLU A 352 -20.44 42.68 16.26
C GLU A 352 -20.70 41.21 15.94
N MET A 353 -21.97 40.81 15.83
CA MET A 353 -22.35 39.44 15.44
C MET A 353 -21.76 39.05 14.09
N ARG A 354 -21.79 39.96 13.11
CA ARG A 354 -21.19 39.72 11.79
C ARG A 354 -19.67 39.52 11.88
N SER A 355 -18.96 40.33 12.67
CA SER A 355 -17.52 40.14 12.90
C SER A 355 -17.23 38.80 13.60
N GLN A 356 -18.07 38.38 14.54
CA GLN A 356 -17.96 37.09 15.23
C GLN A 356 -18.25 35.92 14.29
N LEU A 357 -19.22 36.06 13.36
CA LEU A 357 -19.50 35.08 12.32
C LEU A 357 -18.36 34.97 11.32
N ASP A 358 -17.79 36.10 10.88
CA ASP A 358 -16.61 36.12 10.00
C ASP A 358 -15.40 35.45 10.66
N ALA A 359 -15.16 35.72 11.94
CA ALA A 359 -14.12 35.05 12.72
C ALA A 359 -14.40 33.54 12.86
N SER A 360 -15.65 33.15 13.12
CA SER A 360 -16.04 31.74 13.24
C SER A 360 -15.83 30.98 11.94
N LEU A 361 -16.31 31.52 10.81
CA LEU A 361 -16.21 30.90 9.49
C LEU A 361 -14.74 30.65 9.07
N ASN A 362 -13.82 31.53 9.45
CA ASN A 362 -12.38 31.36 9.19
C ASN A 362 -11.71 30.30 10.08
N VAL A 363 -12.31 29.99 11.23
CA VAL A 363 -11.77 29.05 12.24
C VAL A 363 -12.32 27.62 12.06
N ILE A 364 -13.43 27.44 11.34
CA ILE A 364 -14.02 26.11 11.10
C ILE A 364 -13.11 25.26 10.22
N GLY A 365 -12.68 24.12 10.76
CA GLY A 365 -11.81 23.15 10.07
C GLY A 365 -10.32 23.50 10.14
N THR A 366 -9.94 24.61 10.79
CA THR A 366 -8.54 24.96 11.05
C THR A 366 -8.12 24.58 12.46
N VAL A 367 -6.91 24.04 12.57
CA VAL A 367 -6.24 23.78 13.85
C VAL A 367 -5.32 24.97 14.14
N PRO A 368 -5.23 25.48 15.39
CA PRO A 368 -4.34 26.59 15.72
C PRO A 368 -2.90 26.33 15.28
N GLN A 369 -2.23 27.35 14.72
CA GLN A 369 -0.86 27.31 14.14
C GLN A 369 0.28 26.83 15.07
N TYR A 370 -0.02 26.44 16.31
CA TYR A 370 0.94 25.86 17.25
C TYR A 370 1.23 24.37 16.98
N ILE A 371 0.54 23.75 16.03
CA ILE A 371 0.80 22.38 15.56
C ILE A 371 1.40 22.47 14.15
N ASP A 372 2.57 21.86 14.01
CA ASP A 372 3.51 21.78 12.88
C ASP A 372 2.91 21.75 11.46
N VAL A 373 3.75 22.06 10.46
CA VAL A 373 3.38 22.46 9.06
C VAL A 373 2.52 21.44 8.28
N ASP A 374 2.49 20.17 8.68
CA ASP A 374 1.65 19.13 8.07
C ASP A 374 0.38 18.89 8.91
N SER A 375 -0.69 19.64 8.67
CA SER A 375 -1.98 19.47 9.36
C SER A 375 -3.07 18.86 8.46
N GLY A 376 -4.02 18.15 9.07
CA GLY A 376 -5.21 17.63 8.40
C GLY A 376 -4.98 16.45 7.43
N SER A 377 -5.58 16.54 6.24
CA SER A 377 -5.62 15.46 5.23
C SER A 377 -4.25 15.00 4.72
N VAL A 378 -3.26 15.89 4.76
CA VAL A 378 -1.88 15.61 4.34
C VAL A 378 -1.20 14.68 5.36
N LEU A 379 -1.33 15.01 6.65
CA LEU A 379 -0.79 14.20 7.75
C LEU A 379 -1.39 12.79 7.77
N GLN A 380 -2.70 12.67 7.55
CA GLN A 380 -3.37 11.38 7.50
C GLN A 380 -2.88 10.51 6.33
N THR A 381 -2.80 11.09 5.12
CA THR A 381 -2.28 10.39 3.94
C THR A 381 -0.82 9.95 4.16
N HIS A 382 -0.02 10.81 4.77
CA HIS A 382 1.35 10.49 5.15
C HIS A 382 1.41 9.30 6.12
N ILE A 383 0.61 9.30 7.20
CA ILE A 383 0.55 8.19 8.16
C ILE A 383 0.12 6.88 7.47
N PHE A 384 -0.86 6.92 6.58
CA PHE A 384 -1.29 5.73 5.84
C PHE A 384 -0.16 5.17 4.96
N ASN A 385 0.56 6.04 4.26
CA ASN A 385 1.70 5.65 3.45
C ASN A 385 2.84 5.08 4.32
N MET A 386 3.13 5.69 5.47
CA MET A 386 4.12 5.17 6.42
C MET A 386 3.74 3.77 6.92
N ILE A 387 2.47 3.56 7.31
CA ILE A 387 1.98 2.24 7.76
C ILE A 387 2.11 1.21 6.65
N GLN A 388 1.72 1.53 5.41
CA GLN A 388 1.85 0.59 4.30
C GLN A 388 3.32 0.22 4.02
N GLN A 389 4.21 1.20 3.99
CA GLN A 389 5.65 0.94 3.81
C GLN A 389 6.23 0.12 4.96
N TRP A 390 5.81 0.43 6.20
CA TRP A 390 6.24 -0.30 7.38
C TRP A 390 5.77 -1.77 7.36
N LEU A 391 4.52 -2.04 6.99
CA LEU A 391 3.97 -3.39 6.86
C LEU A 391 4.72 -4.23 5.81
N LEU A 392 5.15 -3.61 4.70
CA LEU A 392 5.95 -4.29 3.69
C LEU A 392 7.37 -4.61 4.20
N LYS A 393 8.01 -3.63 4.86
CA LYS A 393 9.36 -3.81 5.41
C LYS A 393 9.39 -4.86 6.51
N ILE A 394 8.48 -4.81 7.48
CA ILE A 394 8.43 -5.79 8.57
C ILE A 394 8.14 -7.21 8.04
N GLY A 395 7.28 -7.35 7.03
CA GLY A 395 7.04 -8.64 6.39
C GLY A 395 8.30 -9.25 5.76
N ASN A 396 9.09 -8.42 5.08
CA ASN A 396 10.37 -8.85 4.51
C ASN A 396 11.39 -9.22 5.59
N GLU A 397 11.53 -8.40 6.63
CA GLU A 397 12.47 -8.66 7.74
C GLU A 397 12.11 -9.95 8.50
N VAL A 398 10.83 -10.18 8.78
CA VAL A 398 10.35 -11.41 9.42
C VAL A 398 10.64 -12.63 8.54
N ASN A 399 10.40 -12.54 7.23
CA ASN A 399 10.68 -13.63 6.32
C ASN A 399 12.19 -13.91 6.22
N ASN A 400 13.01 -12.86 6.13
CA ASN A 400 14.46 -12.96 6.11
C ASN A 400 14.99 -13.57 7.42
N GLY A 401 14.48 -13.14 8.57
CA GLY A 401 14.84 -13.68 9.88
C GLY A 401 14.51 -15.17 10.01
N ASN A 402 13.33 -15.58 9.54
CA ASN A 402 12.93 -17.00 9.52
C ASN A 402 13.78 -17.85 8.57
N MET A 403 14.10 -17.34 7.38
CA MET A 403 15.01 -18.03 6.45
C MET A 403 16.43 -18.13 7.01
N GLU A 404 16.92 -17.08 7.67
CA GLU A 404 18.26 -17.07 8.27
C GLU A 404 18.35 -18.05 9.45
N LEU A 405 17.32 -18.12 10.31
CA LEU A 405 17.24 -19.11 11.38
C LEU A 405 17.32 -20.54 10.84
N GLN A 406 16.62 -20.82 9.74
CA GLN A 406 16.65 -22.11 9.06
C GLN A 406 18.03 -22.40 8.45
N ARG A 407 18.62 -21.42 7.74
CA ARG A 407 19.95 -21.55 7.14
C ARG A 407 21.02 -21.85 8.19
N GLN A 408 21.04 -21.11 9.30
CA GLN A 408 21.99 -21.32 10.40
C GLN A 408 21.86 -22.70 11.04
N MET A 409 20.63 -23.22 11.16
CA MET A 409 20.40 -24.58 11.64
C MET A 409 20.95 -25.63 10.66
N ASP A 410 20.71 -25.46 9.36
CA ASP A 410 21.23 -26.36 8.32
C ASP A 410 22.77 -26.32 8.24
N GLU A 411 23.36 -25.13 8.41
CA GLU A 411 24.81 -24.92 8.49
C GLU A 411 25.47 -25.51 9.74
N LEU A 412 24.70 -25.69 10.82
CA LEU A 412 25.16 -26.39 12.04
C LEU A 412 25.03 -27.91 11.91
N HIS A 413 23.93 -28.37 11.31
CA HIS A 413 23.62 -29.79 11.21
C HIS A 413 24.70 -30.58 10.46
N ILE A 414 25.11 -30.11 9.28
CA ILE A 414 26.08 -30.84 8.44
C ILE A 414 27.44 -31.01 9.15
N PRO A 415 28.08 -29.96 9.70
CA PRO A 415 29.31 -30.09 10.46
C PRO A 415 29.20 -30.99 11.69
N MET A 416 28.05 -30.97 12.40
CA MET A 416 27.83 -31.88 13.54
C MET A 416 27.84 -33.35 13.10
N ILE A 417 27.14 -33.67 12.01
CA ILE A 417 27.15 -35.03 11.44
C ILE A 417 28.56 -35.42 10.98
N GLN A 418 29.25 -34.53 10.26
CA GLN A 418 30.60 -34.78 9.76
C GLN A 418 31.59 -35.03 10.90
N TRP A 419 31.53 -34.22 11.96
CA TRP A 419 32.35 -34.41 13.16
C TRP A 419 32.10 -35.77 13.81
N MET A 420 30.84 -36.18 13.94
CA MET A 420 30.49 -37.48 14.51
C MET A 420 30.96 -38.67 13.66
N VAL A 421 30.89 -38.55 12.33
CA VAL A 421 31.41 -39.58 11.41
C VAL A 421 32.93 -39.69 11.56
N ASN A 422 33.65 -38.56 11.58
CA ASN A 422 35.09 -38.54 11.79
C ASN A 422 35.48 -39.13 13.17
N PHE A 423 34.71 -38.83 14.22
CA PHE A 423 34.88 -39.42 15.54
C PHE A 423 34.72 -40.95 15.51
N LEU A 424 33.69 -41.47 14.83
CA LEU A 424 33.49 -42.91 14.68
C LEU A 424 34.65 -43.57 13.93
N ILE A 425 35.15 -42.95 12.86
CA ILE A 425 36.28 -43.45 12.08
C ILE A 425 37.55 -43.53 12.94
N LEU A 426 37.87 -42.49 13.72
CA LEU A 426 39.10 -42.44 14.53
C LEU A 426 39.06 -43.33 15.79
N MET A 427 37.88 -43.51 16.38
CA MET A 427 37.70 -44.28 17.61
C MET A 427 37.59 -45.79 17.37
N VAL A 428 37.18 -46.21 16.18
CA VAL A 428 37.12 -47.62 15.80
C VAL A 428 38.50 -48.04 15.30
N PRO A 429 39.13 -49.08 15.89
CA PRO A 429 40.43 -49.53 15.42
C PRO A 429 40.30 -50.12 14.02
N ASP A 430 41.27 -49.82 13.15
CA ASP A 430 41.42 -50.53 11.90
C ASP A 430 41.73 -52.00 12.19
N PHE A 431 41.03 -52.92 11.52
CA PHE A 431 41.37 -54.33 11.53
C PHE A 431 42.27 -54.60 10.33
N PRO A 432 43.60 -54.64 10.49
CA PRO A 432 44.49 -54.91 9.36
C PRO A 432 44.26 -56.33 8.85
N ASP A 433 44.31 -56.48 7.54
CA ASP A 433 44.46 -57.78 6.89
C ASP A 433 45.78 -58.39 7.39
N PRO A 434 45.85 -59.69 7.75
CA PRO A 434 47.05 -60.30 8.34
C PRO A 434 48.33 -60.15 7.50
N ASP A 435 48.21 -59.81 6.23
CA ASP A 435 49.30 -59.79 5.25
C ASP A 435 49.97 -58.41 5.02
N THR A 436 49.58 -57.32 5.70
CA THR A 436 50.05 -55.94 5.37
C THR A 436 50.84 -55.18 6.45
N VAL A 437 51.23 -55.81 7.55
CA VAL A 437 51.28 -55.14 8.87
C VAL A 437 52.46 -54.19 9.18
N ILE A 438 53.69 -54.36 8.68
CA ILE A 438 54.83 -53.91 9.50
C ILE A 438 55.33 -52.45 9.27
N LYS A 439 54.86 -51.72 8.24
CA LYS A 439 55.33 -50.33 7.96
C LYS A 439 54.33 -49.21 8.25
N LEU A 440 53.09 -49.53 8.62
CA LEU A 440 52.03 -48.52 8.82
C LEU A 440 51.90 -48.02 10.27
N GLU A 441 52.50 -48.68 11.25
CA GLU A 441 52.18 -48.46 12.68
C GLU A 441 52.70 -47.13 13.26
N GLU A 442 53.86 -46.62 12.83
CA GLU A 442 54.40 -45.34 13.34
C GLU A 442 53.79 -44.11 12.64
N GLU A 443 53.63 -44.14 11.31
CA GLU A 443 52.94 -43.06 10.57
C GLU A 443 51.45 -42.97 10.90
N SER A 444 50.81 -44.09 11.25
CA SER A 444 49.38 -44.10 11.62
C SER A 444 49.14 -43.52 13.01
N ALA A 445 50.08 -43.67 13.96
CA ALA A 445 49.97 -43.12 15.31
C ALA A 445 50.02 -41.58 15.31
N GLU A 446 51.02 -40.97 14.66
CA GLU A 446 51.12 -39.50 14.56
C GLU A 446 49.94 -38.88 13.80
N LYS A 447 49.49 -39.52 12.71
CA LYS A 447 48.29 -39.09 11.96
C LYS A 447 47.02 -39.22 12.80
N ARG A 448 46.93 -40.23 13.66
CA ARG A 448 45.80 -40.42 14.58
C ARG A 448 45.78 -39.37 15.67
N ASP A 449 46.92 -39.06 16.27
CA ASP A 449 47.04 -38.02 17.32
C ASP A 449 46.71 -36.63 16.76
N LEU A 450 47.18 -36.31 15.55
CA LEU A 450 46.84 -35.06 14.85
C LEU A 450 45.34 -35.00 14.49
N GLY A 451 44.74 -36.14 14.13
CA GLY A 451 43.31 -36.29 13.90
C GLY A 451 42.48 -36.08 15.17
N ILE A 452 42.93 -36.59 16.32
CA ILE A 452 42.29 -36.40 17.62
C ILE A 452 42.35 -34.93 18.04
N ALA A 453 43.51 -34.29 17.95
CA ALA A 453 43.65 -32.87 18.30
C ALA A 453 42.74 -31.97 17.44
N LYS A 454 42.61 -32.28 16.14
CA LYS A 454 41.68 -31.58 15.25
C LYS A 454 40.22 -31.80 15.66
N LEU A 455 39.82 -33.04 15.97
CA LEU A 455 38.47 -33.34 16.45
C LEU A 455 38.13 -32.59 17.73
N GLU A 456 39.07 -32.46 18.67
CA GLU A 456 38.84 -31.71 19.92
C GLU A 456 38.61 -30.22 19.67
N LEU A 457 39.41 -29.60 18.79
CA LEU A 457 39.23 -28.20 18.40
C LEU A 457 37.88 -27.97 17.70
N ASP A 458 37.54 -28.85 16.75
CA ASP A 458 36.27 -28.80 16.02
C ASP A 458 35.08 -28.98 16.99
N ALA A 459 35.20 -29.88 17.97
CA ALA A 459 34.17 -30.11 18.99
C ALA A 459 33.90 -28.85 19.84
N ILE A 460 34.97 -28.16 20.27
CA ILE A 460 34.86 -26.93 21.06
C ILE A 460 34.19 -25.83 20.23
N ALA A 461 34.57 -25.69 18.96
CA ALA A 461 33.98 -24.71 18.06
C ALA A 461 32.47 -24.99 17.83
N LEU A 462 32.11 -26.24 17.53
CA LEU A 462 30.72 -26.67 17.32
C LEU A 462 29.88 -26.50 18.58
N ALA A 463 30.40 -26.86 19.76
CA ALA A 463 29.67 -26.71 21.01
C ALA A 463 29.35 -25.24 21.32
N LYS A 464 30.30 -24.32 21.07
CA LYS A 464 30.08 -22.88 21.23
C LYS A 464 29.01 -22.36 20.26
N LEU A 465 29.08 -22.78 19.00
CA LEU A 465 28.12 -22.35 17.98
C LEU A 465 26.71 -22.90 18.26
N LEU A 466 26.62 -24.17 18.63
CA LEU A 466 25.37 -24.84 19.03
C LEU A 466 24.74 -24.17 20.26
N SER A 467 25.54 -23.86 21.28
CA SER A 467 25.07 -23.16 22.47
C SER A 467 24.55 -21.76 22.13
N ARG A 468 25.32 -20.97 21.37
CA ARG A 468 24.92 -19.63 20.94
C ARG A 468 23.61 -19.67 20.15
N TYR A 469 23.51 -20.58 19.18
CA TYR A 469 22.31 -20.73 18.37
C TYR A 469 21.10 -21.18 19.20
N SER A 470 21.28 -22.14 20.11
CA SER A 470 20.17 -22.66 20.93
C SER A 470 19.64 -21.60 21.90
N ILE A 471 20.52 -20.81 22.51
CA ILE A 471 20.14 -19.66 23.35
C ILE A 471 19.39 -18.62 22.51
N TYR A 472 19.88 -18.34 21.31
CA TYR A 472 19.25 -17.41 20.39
C TYR A 472 17.84 -17.86 19.98
N LEU A 473 17.69 -19.09 19.50
CA LEU A 473 16.39 -19.67 19.12
C LEU A 473 15.41 -19.69 20.30
N SER A 474 15.89 -20.07 21.50
CA SER A 474 15.10 -20.02 22.73
C SER A 474 14.61 -18.60 23.02
N SER A 475 15.46 -17.58 22.85
CA SER A 475 15.08 -16.19 23.04
C SER A 475 13.99 -15.72 22.07
N CYS A 476 14.05 -16.17 20.80
CA CYS A 476 13.04 -15.88 19.78
C CYS A 476 11.68 -16.50 20.12
N CYS A 477 11.66 -17.68 20.73
CA CYS A 477 10.43 -18.42 21.03
C CYS A 477 9.88 -18.19 22.44
N LYS A 478 10.66 -17.60 23.36
CA LYS A 478 10.35 -17.53 24.79
C LYS A 478 8.96 -16.97 25.09
N GLU A 479 8.63 -15.79 24.58
CA GLU A 479 7.34 -15.12 24.84
C GLU A 479 6.16 -15.96 24.32
N MET A 480 6.28 -16.49 23.11
CA MET A 480 5.26 -17.33 22.49
C MET A 480 5.02 -18.61 23.31
N VAL A 481 6.08 -19.30 23.72
CA VAL A 481 5.98 -20.54 24.50
C VAL A 481 5.39 -20.24 25.88
N THR A 482 5.80 -19.14 26.53
CA THR A 482 5.20 -18.75 27.83
C THR A 482 3.71 -18.44 27.70
N ALA A 483 3.26 -17.77 26.64
CA ALA A 483 1.85 -17.50 26.39
C ALA A 483 1.05 -18.79 26.09
N MET A 484 1.64 -19.73 25.36
CA MET A 484 1.04 -21.06 25.12
C MET A 484 0.94 -21.87 26.41
N ALA A 485 1.98 -21.86 27.25
CA ALA A 485 1.97 -22.54 28.54
C ALA A 485 0.91 -21.95 29.48
N LEU A 486 0.78 -20.62 29.53
CA LEU A 486 -0.22 -19.93 30.34
C LEU A 486 -1.65 -20.20 29.87
N SER A 487 -1.90 -20.16 28.56
CA SER A 487 -3.24 -20.47 28.01
C SER A 487 -3.62 -21.93 28.25
N LYS A 488 -2.66 -22.85 28.11
CA LYS A 488 -2.85 -24.27 28.42
C LYS A 488 -3.04 -24.52 29.91
N ALA A 489 -2.35 -23.78 30.79
CA ALA A 489 -2.55 -23.84 32.24
C ALA A 489 -3.92 -23.27 32.68
N GLY A 490 -4.42 -22.24 31.98
CA GLY A 490 -5.77 -21.72 32.18
C GLY A 490 -6.87 -22.67 31.72
N HIS A 491 -6.60 -23.46 30.67
CA HIS A 491 -7.53 -24.46 30.13
C HIS A 491 -7.44 -25.86 30.79
N LEU A 492 -6.27 -26.22 31.33
CA LEU A 492 -6.01 -27.50 32.00
C LEU A 492 -5.46 -27.21 33.39
N GLY A 493 -6.30 -27.33 34.42
CA GLY A 493 -5.90 -27.27 35.83
C GLY A 493 -4.98 -28.40 36.30
N LYS A 494 -4.04 -28.90 35.47
CA LYS A 494 -3.05 -29.93 35.85
C LYS A 494 -1.66 -29.65 35.24
N ASN A 495 -0.75 -29.25 36.14
CA ASN A 495 0.72 -29.23 36.05
C ASN A 495 1.39 -28.41 34.92
N PRO A 496 1.39 -27.07 35.05
CA PRO A 496 2.19 -26.15 34.23
C PRO A 496 3.72 -26.28 34.41
N THR A 497 4.18 -26.98 35.44
CA THR A 497 5.60 -27.08 35.79
C THR A 497 6.41 -28.03 34.91
N LYS A 498 5.79 -28.83 34.02
CA LYS A 498 6.53 -29.81 33.22
C LYS A 498 7.17 -29.21 31.97
N GLU A 499 6.42 -28.42 31.21
CA GLU A 499 6.92 -27.77 29.97
C GLU A 499 7.88 -26.60 30.29
N LEU A 500 7.63 -25.85 31.37
CA LEU A 500 8.55 -24.80 31.84
C LEU A 500 9.89 -25.40 32.34
N ASN A 501 9.83 -26.53 33.05
CA ASN A 501 11.03 -27.27 33.47
C ASN A 501 11.72 -27.97 32.29
N GLU A 502 11.03 -28.28 31.19
CA GLU A 502 11.65 -28.82 29.98
C GLU A 502 12.39 -27.72 29.20
N LEU A 503 11.93 -26.47 29.27
CA LEU A 503 12.63 -25.31 28.69
C LEU A 503 13.86 -24.91 29.51
N ASP A 504 13.78 -24.92 30.85
CA ASP A 504 14.94 -24.64 31.72
C ASP A 504 15.97 -25.81 31.75
N LYS A 505 15.60 -26.97 31.21
CA LYS A 505 16.49 -28.15 31.08
C LYS A 505 17.09 -28.34 29.68
N MET A 506 16.54 -27.66 28.66
CA MET A 506 17.20 -27.50 27.36
C MET A 506 18.29 -26.45 27.45
#